data_AF-A0A0Q7WS44-F1
#
_entry.id   AF-A0A0Q7WS44-F1
#
_cell.length_a   1.000
_cell.length_b   1.000
_cell.length_c   1.000
_cell.angle_alpha   90.00
_cell.angle_beta   90.00
_cell.angle_gamma   90.00
#
_symmetry.space_group_name_H-M   'P 1'
#
loop_
_entity.id
_entity.type
_entity.pdbx_description
1 polymer ?
#
loop_
_entity_poly.entity_id
_entity_poly.type
_entity_poly.pdbx_seq_one_letter_code
_entity_poly.pdbx_strand_id
1 'polypeptide(L)'
;MPFTAANAPYSGDVVTNYFDNLLPDSERIRQRLAQKHKTGSTSPFALLQALGRDCVGAAQLLAPDERPDDLFSIQGDLLDEHEIAELLRATTAPASLGRQDHRDDLRLSIAGAQEKNALLWHDGQWYRPTGSTPTTHILKLPLGLVGNSRADMRTSVENEWLCSQIMDKFGLPVAATEILTFEDQKALSVKRF
;
A
#
# COMPACT_ATOMS: atom_id res chain seq x y z
N MET A 1 -13.14 18.15 -2.15
CA MET A 1 -12.60 19.48 -2.53
C MET A 1 -12.99 19.75 -3.99
N PRO A 2 -14.16 20.35 -4.25
CA PRO A 2 -14.58 20.70 -5.62
C PRO A 2 -13.71 21.81 -6.22
N PHE A 3 -13.79 22.05 -7.53
CA PHE A 3 -13.14 23.24 -8.10
C PHE A 3 -13.79 24.52 -7.55
N THR A 4 -12.97 25.46 -7.11
CA THR A 4 -13.40 26.75 -6.57
C THR A 4 -13.47 27.80 -7.67
N ALA A 5 -14.28 28.83 -7.47
CA ALA A 5 -14.27 30.00 -8.35
C ALA A 5 -12.86 30.62 -8.38
N ALA A 6 -12.37 30.94 -9.58
CA ALA A 6 -11.03 31.47 -9.83
C ALA A 6 -9.87 30.61 -9.28
N ASN A 7 -10.07 29.30 -9.06
CA ASN A 7 -9.07 28.39 -8.50
C ASN A 7 -8.48 28.86 -7.16
N ALA A 8 -9.30 29.48 -6.30
CA ALA A 8 -8.90 29.84 -4.95
C ALA A 8 -8.39 28.60 -4.19
N PRO A 9 -7.23 28.68 -3.50
CA PRO A 9 -6.64 27.53 -2.84
C PRO A 9 -7.49 27.09 -1.64
N TYR A 10 -7.52 25.78 -1.41
CA TYR A 10 -8.00 25.22 -0.14
C TYR A 10 -6.93 25.32 0.93
N SER A 11 -7.35 25.51 2.18
CA SER A 11 -6.46 25.54 3.35
C SER A 11 -7.15 24.96 4.58
N GLY A 12 -6.36 24.61 5.60
CA GLY A 12 -6.86 24.10 6.88
C GLY A 12 -7.21 22.62 6.87
N ASP A 13 -8.03 22.20 7.82
CA ASP A 13 -8.28 20.80 8.14
C ASP A 13 -8.82 19.98 6.96
N VAL A 14 -9.57 20.59 6.05
CA VAL A 14 -10.08 19.88 4.87
C VAL A 14 -8.95 19.35 3.97
N VAL A 15 -7.86 20.12 3.85
CA VAL A 15 -6.68 19.73 3.06
C VAL A 15 -5.89 18.70 3.85
N THR A 16 -5.61 18.99 5.12
CA THR A 16 -4.86 18.09 6.01
C THR A 16 -5.51 16.72 6.06
N ASN A 17 -6.81 16.65 6.34
CA ASN A 17 -7.54 15.40 6.47
C ASN A 17 -7.60 14.62 5.16
N TYR A 18 -7.72 15.29 4.01
CA TYR A 18 -7.71 14.59 2.72
C TYR A 18 -6.40 13.84 2.49
N PHE A 19 -5.26 14.52 2.67
CA PHE A 19 -3.95 13.92 2.47
C PHE A 19 -3.57 12.95 3.59
N ASP A 20 -4.01 13.21 4.82
CA ASP A 20 -3.82 12.30 5.95
C ASP A 20 -4.49 10.94 5.71
N ASN A 21 -5.70 10.93 5.14
CA ASN A 21 -6.45 9.72 4.77
C ASN A 21 -5.83 8.93 3.61
N LEU A 22 -4.78 9.44 2.95
CA LEU A 22 -4.01 8.62 2.02
C LEU A 22 -3.06 7.69 2.80
N LEU A 23 -2.58 8.10 3.96
CA LEU A 23 -1.53 7.40 4.71
C LEU A 23 -2.09 6.32 5.64
N PRO A 24 -1.25 5.36 6.06
CA PRO A 24 -1.66 4.36 7.04
C PRO A 24 -2.11 4.98 8.37
N ASP A 25 -3.18 4.48 8.97
CA ASP A 25 -3.75 5.04 10.21
C ASP A 25 -2.84 4.78 11.43
N SER A 26 -1.97 3.77 11.34
CA SER A 26 -1.11 3.36 12.44
C SER A 26 0.13 4.26 12.54
N GLU A 27 0.26 4.98 13.65
CA GLU A 27 1.44 5.79 13.97
C GLU A 27 2.74 4.97 13.93
N ARG A 28 2.70 3.71 14.38
CA ARG A 28 3.85 2.79 14.29
C ARG A 28 4.28 2.56 12.85
N ILE A 29 3.33 2.42 11.93
CA ILE A 29 3.62 2.26 10.49
C ILE A 29 4.21 3.56 9.94
N ARG A 30 3.61 4.72 10.27
CA ARG A 30 4.11 6.04 9.85
C ARG A 30 5.54 6.33 10.33
N GLN A 31 5.88 5.97 11.57
CA GLN A 31 7.24 6.12 12.11
C GLN A 31 8.25 5.26 11.35
N ARG A 32 7.90 4.01 11.03
CA ARG A 32 8.76 3.14 10.19
C ARG A 32 8.97 3.75 8.80
N LEU A 33 7.92 4.26 8.18
CA LEU A 33 8.01 4.94 6.87
C LEU A 33 8.90 6.17 6.95
N ALA A 34 8.72 7.01 7.98
CA ALA A 34 9.53 8.21 8.17
C ALA A 34 11.02 7.89 8.36
N GLN A 35 11.33 6.85 9.14
CA GLN A 35 12.71 6.38 9.33
C GLN A 35 13.31 5.80 8.04
N LYS A 36 12.54 4.95 7.33
CA LYS A 36 12.97 4.29 6.10
C LYS A 36 13.28 5.29 4.99
N HIS A 37 12.38 6.25 4.78
CA HIS A 37 12.51 7.28 3.74
C HIS A 37 13.25 8.53 4.23
N LYS A 38 13.73 8.53 5.48
CA LYS A 38 14.46 9.65 6.11
C LYS A 38 13.72 10.99 6.00
N THR A 39 12.39 10.98 6.13
CA THR A 39 11.55 12.19 5.98
C THR A 39 11.70 13.15 7.16
N GLY A 40 12.23 12.68 8.30
CA GLY A 40 12.38 13.48 9.52
C GLY A 40 11.07 13.85 10.23
N SER A 41 9.92 13.45 9.68
CA SER A 41 8.59 13.76 10.20
C SER A 41 7.56 12.72 9.75
N THR A 42 6.59 12.43 10.63
CA THR A 42 5.39 11.62 10.31
C THR A 42 4.22 12.46 9.79
N SER A 43 4.44 13.76 9.54
CA SER A 43 3.41 14.62 8.96
C SER A 43 2.98 14.15 7.56
N PRO A 44 1.71 14.35 7.16
CA PRO A 44 1.23 13.86 5.88
C PRO A 44 2.04 14.35 4.69
N PHE A 45 2.39 15.64 4.69
CA PHE A 45 3.18 16.25 3.63
C PHE A 45 4.57 15.59 3.49
N ALA A 46 5.29 15.42 4.60
CA ALA A 46 6.63 14.86 4.58
C ALA A 46 6.64 13.39 4.11
N LEU A 47 5.65 12.60 4.53
CA LEU A 47 5.51 11.20 4.10
C LEU A 47 5.09 11.11 2.63
N LEU A 48 4.12 11.90 2.20
CA LEU A 48 3.63 11.89 0.80
C LEU A 48 4.65 12.46 -0.19
N GLN A 49 5.60 13.30 0.24
CA GLN A 49 6.71 13.69 -0.64
C GLN A 49 7.56 12.48 -1.04
N ALA A 50 7.71 11.49 -0.16
CA ALA A 50 8.47 10.27 -0.43
C ALA A 50 7.61 9.16 -1.06
N LEU A 51 6.32 9.08 -0.69
CA LEU A 51 5.44 7.96 -1.02
C LEU A 51 4.33 8.30 -2.02
N GLY A 52 4.15 9.58 -2.37
CA GLY A 52 2.97 10.04 -3.09
C GLY A 52 2.88 9.63 -4.56
N ARG A 53 3.87 8.90 -5.09
CA ARG A 53 3.91 8.45 -6.48
C ARG A 53 2.89 7.37 -6.81
N ASP A 54 2.47 6.58 -5.81
CA ASP A 54 1.34 5.66 -5.93
C ASP A 54 0.47 5.88 -4.68
N CYS A 55 -0.71 6.49 -4.86
CA CYS A 55 -1.67 6.69 -3.78
C CYS A 55 -2.92 5.82 -4.01
N VAL A 56 -3.76 5.67 -2.98
CA VAL A 56 -5.13 5.22 -3.23
C VAL A 56 -5.84 6.22 -4.15
N GLY A 57 -6.61 5.70 -5.11
CA GLY A 57 -7.24 6.48 -6.17
C GLY A 57 -6.31 6.74 -7.35
N ALA A 58 -6.45 7.90 -7.98
CA ALA A 58 -5.73 8.28 -9.19
C ALA A 58 -4.77 9.46 -8.97
N ALA A 59 -4.54 9.85 -7.71
CA ALA A 59 -3.66 10.98 -7.40
C ALA A 59 -2.20 10.52 -7.38
N GLN A 60 -1.35 11.27 -8.07
CA GLN A 60 0.10 11.17 -8.00
C GLN A 60 0.65 12.50 -7.47
N LEU A 61 1.44 12.45 -6.40
CA LEU A 61 2.08 13.61 -5.79
C LEU A 61 3.57 13.54 -6.07
N LEU A 62 4.06 14.57 -6.76
CA LEU A 62 5.45 14.72 -7.17
C LEU A 62 6.03 16.00 -6.56
N ALA A 63 7.35 16.10 -6.54
CA ALA A 63 8.00 17.35 -6.20
C ALA A 63 7.62 18.45 -7.22
N PRO A 64 7.61 19.75 -6.84
CA PRO A 64 7.17 20.83 -7.72
C PRO A 64 7.93 20.95 -9.05
N ASP A 65 9.19 20.51 -9.06
CA ASP A 65 10.12 20.52 -10.19
C ASP A 65 10.11 19.20 -10.98
N GLU A 66 9.39 18.20 -10.50
CA GLU A 66 9.27 16.90 -11.13
C GLU A 66 8.03 16.81 -12.03
N ARG A 67 8.19 16.13 -13.16
CA ARG A 67 7.09 15.81 -14.08
C ARG A 67 6.88 14.31 -14.11
N PRO A 68 5.64 13.83 -14.23
CA PRO A 68 5.41 12.42 -14.52
C PRO A 68 6.09 12.07 -15.85
N ASP A 69 6.87 11.01 -15.83
CA ASP A 69 7.52 10.42 -16.98
C ASP A 69 6.80 9.12 -17.38
N ASP A 70 6.94 8.77 -18.66
CA ASP A 70 6.63 7.44 -19.19
C ASP A 70 5.21 6.91 -18.88
N LEU A 71 4.23 7.82 -18.78
CA LEU A 71 2.82 7.57 -18.41
C LEU A 71 2.09 6.50 -19.23
N PHE A 72 2.59 6.18 -20.42
CA PHE A 72 1.99 5.21 -21.34
C PHE A 72 2.81 3.93 -21.47
N SER A 73 3.76 3.70 -20.56
CA SER A 73 4.57 2.48 -20.50
C SER A 73 4.43 1.80 -19.15
N ILE A 74 4.59 0.48 -19.14
CA ILE A 74 4.66 -0.31 -17.93
C ILE A 74 6.14 -0.57 -17.63
N GLN A 75 6.60 -0.04 -16.51
CA GLN A 75 7.97 -0.22 -16.02
C GLN A 75 7.95 -0.88 -14.65
N GLY A 76 8.83 -1.85 -14.46
CA GLY A 76 8.97 -2.53 -13.20
C GLY A 76 9.99 -3.65 -13.26
N ASP A 77 10.45 -4.05 -12.07
CA ASP A 77 11.32 -5.21 -11.91
C ASP A 77 10.42 -6.45 -11.80
N LEU A 78 10.66 -7.45 -12.64
CA LEU A 78 10.00 -8.75 -12.52
C LEU A 78 10.40 -9.37 -11.18
N LEU A 79 9.42 -9.88 -10.44
CA LEU A 79 9.65 -10.54 -9.16
C LEU A 79 9.40 -12.03 -9.28
N ASP A 80 10.32 -12.83 -8.77
CA ASP A 80 10.08 -14.25 -8.52
C ASP A 80 9.39 -14.50 -7.17
N GLU A 81 9.05 -15.77 -6.91
CA GLU A 81 8.38 -16.17 -5.67
C GLU A 81 9.20 -15.83 -4.42
N HIS A 82 10.52 -15.97 -4.48
CA HIS A 82 11.41 -15.73 -3.35
C HIS A 82 11.49 -14.23 -3.02
N GLU A 83 11.60 -13.39 -4.04
CA GLU A 83 11.64 -11.93 -3.90
C GLU A 83 10.32 -11.40 -3.30
N ILE A 84 9.18 -11.95 -3.72
CA ILE A 84 7.87 -11.60 -3.13
C ILE A 84 7.80 -12.07 -1.67
N ALA A 85 8.28 -13.28 -1.36
CA ALA A 85 8.30 -13.77 0.01
C ALA A 85 9.20 -12.91 0.93
N GLU A 86 10.38 -12.49 0.45
CA GLU A 86 11.25 -11.55 1.19
C GLU A 86 10.57 -10.20 1.43
N LEU A 87 9.90 -9.64 0.43
CA LEU A 87 9.11 -8.42 0.53
C LEU A 87 8.01 -8.51 1.60
N LEU A 88 7.26 -9.62 1.60
CA LEU A 88 6.20 -9.88 2.56
C LEU A 88 6.75 -10.07 4.00
N ARG A 89 7.87 -10.78 4.17
CA ARG A 89 8.57 -10.90 5.45
C ARG A 89 9.04 -9.54 5.97
N ALA A 90 9.63 -8.71 5.10
CA ALA A 90 10.09 -7.38 5.47
C ALA A 90 8.94 -6.44 5.89
N THR A 91 7.75 -6.64 5.33
CA THR A 91 6.55 -5.86 5.69
C THR A 91 6.14 -6.09 7.16
N THR A 92 6.33 -7.31 7.67
CA THR A 92 5.98 -7.72 9.05
C THR A 92 7.13 -7.64 10.06
N ALA A 93 8.37 -7.45 9.58
CA ALA A 93 9.53 -7.40 10.44
C ALA A 93 9.49 -6.19 11.43
N PRO A 94 9.90 -6.38 12.69
CA PRO A 94 10.12 -5.29 13.62
C PRO A 94 11.23 -4.36 13.12
N ALA A 95 11.04 -3.05 13.30
CA ALA A 95 11.94 -1.99 12.82
C ALA A 95 13.41 -2.10 13.27
N SER A 96 13.70 -2.91 14.30
CA SER A 96 15.06 -3.13 14.81
C SER A 96 15.90 -4.09 13.96
N LEU A 97 15.30 -4.87 13.05
CA LEU A 97 16.01 -5.80 12.19
C LEU A 97 16.33 -5.12 10.85
N GLY A 98 17.31 -4.20 10.89
CA GLY A 98 17.77 -3.42 9.75
C GLY A 98 18.39 -4.28 8.64
N ARG A 99 17.57 -4.81 7.72
CA ARG A 99 18.02 -5.07 6.35
C ARG A 99 17.82 -3.79 5.55
N GLN A 100 18.91 -3.04 5.45
CA GLN A 100 19.07 -1.94 4.49
C GLN A 100 19.13 -2.55 3.09
N ASP A 101 18.01 -2.74 2.42
CA ASP A 101 18.00 -2.48 0.99
C ASP A 101 17.26 -1.16 0.76
N HIS A 102 17.99 -0.20 0.19
CA HIS A 102 17.57 1.18 0.01
C HIS A 102 16.54 1.33 -1.13
N ARG A 103 15.97 0.22 -1.62
CA ARG A 103 15.13 0.15 -2.81
C ARG A 103 13.68 -0.29 -2.60
N ASP A 104 13.26 -0.64 -1.38
CA ASP A 104 11.98 -1.34 -1.20
C ASP A 104 10.78 -0.45 -0.79
N ASP A 105 9.82 -0.31 -1.70
CA ASP A 105 8.47 -0.89 -1.63
C ASP A 105 7.55 -0.69 -0.42
N LEU A 106 7.46 0.54 0.06
CA LEU A 106 6.17 1.05 0.54
C LEU A 106 5.80 2.30 -0.26
N ARG A 107 5.79 2.16 -1.59
CA ARG A 107 5.35 3.26 -2.49
C ARG A 107 3.91 3.65 -2.28
N LEU A 108 3.11 2.84 -1.60
CA LEU A 108 1.69 3.01 -1.53
C LEU A 108 1.25 3.51 -0.15
N SER A 109 0.72 4.72 -0.18
CA SER A 109 -0.13 5.26 0.86
C SER A 109 -1.47 4.51 0.82
N ILE A 110 -1.59 3.36 1.51
CA ILE A 110 -2.90 2.72 1.74
C ILE A 110 -3.32 2.96 3.20
N ALA A 111 -4.47 3.59 3.37
CA ALA A 111 -5.15 3.72 4.65
C ALA A 111 -5.43 2.37 5.35
N GLY A 112 -5.64 2.42 6.66
CA GLY A 112 -5.95 1.27 7.50
C GLY A 112 -4.78 0.76 8.35
N ALA A 113 -5.11 -0.06 9.34
CA ALA A 113 -4.16 -0.51 10.37
C ALA A 113 -3.45 -1.85 10.06
N GLN A 114 -3.91 -2.59 9.06
CA GLN A 114 -3.33 -3.88 8.64
C GLN A 114 -2.11 -3.66 7.76
N GLU A 115 -1.05 -4.43 8.03
CA GLU A 115 0.13 -4.46 7.17
C GLU A 115 -0.20 -5.06 5.81
N LYS A 116 0.25 -4.36 4.77
CA LYS A 116 -0.05 -4.69 3.39
C LYS A 116 1.05 -4.16 2.48
N ASN A 117 1.21 -4.82 1.35
CA ASN A 117 2.04 -4.37 0.25
C ASN A 117 1.17 -4.22 -1.01
N ALA A 118 1.71 -3.67 -2.08
CA ALA A 118 1.02 -3.60 -3.36
C ALA A 118 2.00 -3.82 -4.51
N LEU A 119 1.58 -4.64 -5.46
CA LEU A 119 2.38 -5.05 -6.60
C LEU A 119 1.58 -4.92 -7.90
N LEU A 120 2.29 -4.94 -9.02
CA LEU A 120 1.70 -5.02 -10.34
C LEU A 120 1.62 -6.50 -10.76
N TRP A 121 0.42 -6.96 -11.07
CA TRP A 121 0.22 -8.19 -11.85
C TRP A 121 -0.02 -7.82 -13.31
N HIS A 122 0.84 -8.27 -14.21
CA HIS A 122 0.77 -8.00 -15.65
C HIS A 122 1.28 -9.22 -16.43
N ASP A 123 0.58 -9.60 -17.49
CA ASP A 123 0.93 -10.72 -18.38
C ASP A 123 1.30 -12.04 -17.67
N GLY A 124 0.58 -12.34 -16.58
CA GLY A 124 0.78 -13.58 -15.81
C GLY A 124 1.97 -13.55 -14.86
N GLN A 125 2.53 -12.37 -14.60
CA GLN A 125 3.73 -12.20 -13.77
C GLN A 125 3.58 -11.04 -12.77
N TRP A 126 4.28 -11.17 -11.64
CA TRP A 126 4.35 -10.15 -10.60
C TRP A 126 5.53 -9.22 -10.85
N TYR A 127 5.29 -7.92 -10.73
CA TYR A 127 6.29 -6.89 -10.87
C TYR A 127 6.25 -5.95 -9.67
N ARG A 128 7.44 -5.45 -9.34
CA ARG A 128 7.63 -4.24 -8.56
C ARG A 128 7.57 -3.05 -9.51
N PRO A 129 6.50 -2.23 -9.50
CA PRO A 129 6.40 -1.14 -10.45
C PRO A 129 7.40 -0.01 -10.13
N THR A 130 7.91 0.62 -11.18
CA THR A 130 8.83 1.77 -11.11
C THR A 130 8.25 2.98 -11.85
N GLY A 131 8.84 4.16 -11.63
CA GLY A 131 8.35 5.42 -12.19
C GLY A 131 6.89 5.70 -11.83
N SER A 132 6.09 5.98 -12.86
CA SER A 132 4.64 6.26 -12.78
C SER A 132 3.76 5.02 -12.97
N THR A 133 4.35 3.81 -13.03
CA THR A 133 3.58 2.57 -13.20
C THR A 133 2.76 2.28 -11.94
N PRO A 134 1.43 2.11 -12.03
CA PRO A 134 0.60 1.83 -10.87
C PRO A 134 0.64 0.35 -10.47
N THR A 135 0.42 0.09 -9.18
CA THR A 135 0.13 -1.26 -8.69
C THR A 135 -1.31 -1.68 -9.06
N THR A 136 -1.55 -2.98 -9.25
CA THR A 136 -2.89 -3.51 -9.59
C THR A 136 -3.50 -4.37 -8.49
N HIS A 137 -2.69 -4.84 -7.55
CA HIS A 137 -3.15 -5.66 -6.44
C HIS A 137 -2.58 -5.18 -5.10
N ILE A 138 -3.39 -5.36 -4.06
CA ILE A 138 -2.99 -5.19 -2.67
C ILE A 138 -2.78 -6.59 -2.09
N LEU A 139 -1.61 -6.83 -1.51
CA LEU A 139 -1.30 -8.05 -0.78
C LEU A 139 -1.46 -7.79 0.73
N LYS A 140 -2.49 -8.36 1.33
CA LYS A 140 -2.76 -8.21 2.77
C LYS A 140 -2.19 -9.41 3.54
N LEU A 141 -1.41 -9.13 4.57
CA LEU A 141 -0.80 -10.15 5.42
C LEU A 141 -1.67 -10.48 6.64
N PRO A 142 -1.52 -11.65 7.27
CA PRO A 142 -2.26 -11.99 8.48
C PRO A 142 -2.05 -10.98 9.61
N LEU A 143 -3.14 -10.56 10.23
CA LEU A 143 -3.14 -9.59 11.35
C LEU A 143 -2.45 -10.11 12.64
N GLY A 144 -2.23 -11.42 12.76
CA GLY A 144 -1.64 -12.01 13.96
C GLY A 144 -2.52 -11.79 15.19
N LEU A 145 -1.92 -11.34 16.31
CA LEU A 145 -2.63 -11.03 17.54
C LEU A 145 -2.99 -9.53 17.59
N VAL A 146 -4.27 -9.21 17.75
CA VAL A 146 -4.78 -7.82 17.73
C VAL A 146 -5.35 -7.41 19.09
N GLY A 147 -5.24 -6.12 19.44
CA GLY A 147 -5.88 -5.53 20.62
C GLY A 147 -5.31 -6.01 21.95
N ASN A 148 -3.98 -5.94 22.13
CA ASN A 148 -3.27 -6.48 23.29
C ASN A 148 -3.61 -7.96 23.55
N SER A 149 -3.59 -8.76 22.48
CA SER A 149 -3.79 -10.22 22.49
C SER A 149 -5.19 -10.73 22.87
N ARG A 150 -6.23 -9.90 22.74
CA ARG A 150 -7.62 -10.33 23.00
C ARG A 150 -8.28 -11.02 21.80
N ALA A 151 -7.75 -10.84 20.60
CA ALA A 151 -8.27 -11.45 19.38
C ALA A 151 -7.15 -12.15 18.59
N ASP A 152 -7.32 -13.44 18.34
CA ASP A 152 -6.47 -14.22 17.45
C ASP A 152 -6.97 -14.10 16.02
N MET A 153 -6.24 -13.33 15.20
CA MET A 153 -6.56 -13.04 13.81
C MET A 153 -5.51 -13.64 12.87
N ARG A 154 -4.84 -14.73 13.27
CA ARG A 154 -3.88 -15.46 12.42
C ARG A 154 -4.49 -16.01 11.13
N THR A 155 -5.80 -16.26 11.12
CA THR A 155 -6.58 -16.70 9.95
C THR A 155 -7.36 -15.57 9.27
N SER A 156 -6.92 -14.32 9.46
CA SER A 156 -7.58 -13.14 8.85
C SER A 156 -7.60 -13.17 7.33
N VAL A 157 -6.59 -13.78 6.68
CA VAL A 157 -6.55 -13.98 5.22
C VAL A 157 -7.72 -14.86 4.77
N GLU A 158 -7.91 -16.01 5.39
CA GLU A 158 -9.02 -16.92 5.07
C GLU A 158 -10.37 -16.33 5.40
N ASN A 159 -10.47 -15.63 6.54
CA ASN A 159 -11.70 -14.97 6.96
C ASN A 159 -12.13 -13.94 5.90
N GLU A 160 -11.23 -13.03 5.52
CA GLU A 160 -11.54 -11.99 4.54
C GLU A 160 -11.80 -12.57 3.14
N TRP A 161 -11.02 -13.58 2.72
CA TRP A 161 -11.30 -14.30 1.48
C TRP A 161 -12.70 -14.91 1.48
N LEU A 162 -13.05 -15.69 2.52
CA LEU A 162 -14.35 -16.35 2.63
C LEU A 162 -15.49 -15.33 2.64
N CYS A 163 -15.35 -14.22 3.38
CA CYS A 163 -16.34 -13.14 3.37
C CYS A 163 -16.53 -12.58 1.97
N SER A 164 -15.44 -12.31 1.24
CA SER A 164 -15.51 -11.82 -0.15
C SER A 164 -16.22 -12.82 -1.07
N GLN A 165 -15.88 -14.11 -0.98
CA GLN A 165 -16.54 -15.16 -1.77
C GLN A 165 -18.04 -15.25 -1.47
N ILE A 166 -18.43 -15.15 -0.19
CA ILE A 166 -19.85 -15.16 0.20
C ILE A 166 -20.57 -13.95 -0.41
N MET A 167 -20.02 -12.74 -0.26
CA MET A 167 -20.62 -11.51 -0.80
C MET A 167 -20.79 -11.57 -2.32
N ASP A 168 -19.78 -12.08 -3.05
CA ASP A 168 -19.85 -12.30 -4.50
C ASP A 168 -20.99 -13.26 -4.86
N LYS A 169 -21.14 -14.38 -4.14
CA LYS A 169 -22.25 -15.34 -4.36
C LYS A 169 -23.63 -14.76 -4.08
N PHE A 170 -23.73 -13.72 -3.25
CA PHE A 170 -24.96 -12.95 -3.05
C PHE A 170 -25.17 -11.84 -4.10
N GLY A 171 -24.28 -11.71 -5.08
CA GLY A 171 -24.36 -10.70 -6.14
C GLY A 171 -24.00 -9.29 -5.68
N LEU A 172 -23.32 -9.16 -4.53
CA LEU A 172 -22.83 -7.87 -4.05
C LEU A 172 -21.52 -7.51 -4.75
N PRO A 173 -21.32 -6.24 -5.15
CA PRO A 173 -20.08 -5.81 -5.77
C PRO A 173 -18.94 -5.89 -4.76
N VAL A 174 -17.96 -6.76 -5.04
CA VAL A 174 -16.75 -6.92 -4.25
C VAL A 174 -15.52 -6.99 -5.17
N ALA A 175 -14.37 -6.59 -4.63
CA ALA A 175 -13.11 -6.77 -5.31
C ALA A 175 -12.80 -8.26 -5.49
N ALA A 176 -12.22 -8.64 -6.64
CA ALA A 176 -11.74 -10.00 -6.84
C ALA A 176 -10.60 -10.30 -5.84
N THR A 177 -10.71 -11.44 -5.16
CA THR A 177 -9.73 -11.86 -4.15
C THR A 177 -9.25 -13.29 -4.37
N GLU A 178 -7.99 -13.52 -4.06
CA GLU A 178 -7.34 -14.83 -4.12
C GLU A 178 -6.36 -14.98 -2.96
N ILE A 179 -6.29 -16.18 -2.37
CA ILE A 179 -5.25 -16.50 -1.39
C ILE A 179 -4.03 -16.97 -2.16
N LEU A 180 -2.91 -16.25 -2.00
CA LEU A 180 -1.64 -16.60 -2.59
C LEU A 180 -0.66 -17.03 -1.52
N THR A 181 0.23 -17.94 -1.90
CA THR A 181 1.34 -18.39 -1.05
C THR A 181 2.64 -18.20 -1.84
N PHE A 182 3.61 -17.56 -1.20
CA PHE A 182 4.96 -17.38 -1.68
C PHE A 182 5.89 -17.93 -0.60
N GLU A 183 6.49 -19.09 -0.84
CA GLU A 183 7.23 -19.84 0.19
C GLU A 183 6.40 -20.04 1.49
N ASP A 184 6.86 -19.51 2.62
CA ASP A 184 6.19 -19.55 3.93
C ASP A 184 5.19 -18.39 4.15
N GLN A 185 5.12 -17.45 3.20
CA GLN A 185 4.30 -16.24 3.31
C GLN A 185 2.95 -16.44 2.61
N LYS A 186 1.87 -16.37 3.38
CA LYS A 186 0.50 -16.39 2.87
C LYS A 186 -0.08 -14.99 2.88
N ALA A 187 -0.68 -14.57 1.77
CA ALA A 187 -1.30 -13.26 1.64
C ALA A 187 -2.66 -13.35 0.94
N LEU A 188 -3.55 -12.41 1.26
CA LEU A 188 -4.75 -12.17 0.45
C LEU A 188 -4.38 -11.18 -0.65
N SER A 189 -4.44 -11.62 -1.91
CA SER A 189 -4.38 -10.74 -3.07
C SER A 189 -5.76 -10.15 -3.33
N VAL A 190 -5.83 -8.83 -3.40
CA VAL A 190 -7.05 -8.07 -3.69
C VAL A 190 -6.82 -7.22 -4.92
N LYS A 191 -7.58 -7.48 -5.99
CA LYS A 191 -7.53 -6.67 -7.21
C LYS A 191 -8.09 -5.26 -6.95
N ARG A 192 -7.33 -4.22 -7.30
CA ARG A 192 -7.77 -2.82 -7.16
C ARG A 192 -8.90 -2.51 -8.17
N PHE A 193 -9.79 -1.59 -7.79
CA PHE A 193 -10.99 -1.19 -8.54
C PHE A 193 -11.10 0.33 -8.66
#